data_AF-A0AB33CM68-F1
#
_entry.id   AF-A0AB33CM68-F1
#
_cell.length_a   1.000
_cell.length_b   1.000
_cell.length_c   1.000
_cell.angle_alpha   90.00
_cell.angle_beta   90.00
_cell.angle_gamma   90.00
#
_symmetry.space_group_name_H-M   'P 1'
#
loop_
_entity.id
_entity.type
_entity.pdbx_description
1 polymer ?
#
loop_
_entity_poly.entity_id
_entity_poly.type
_entity_poly.pdbx_seq_one_letter_code
_entity_poly.pdbx_strand_id
1 'polypeptide(L)' 'MDRAELCLYLERLDAAVPALRASSPDRRYFWQAFANMAAAIESKAMTSEDAQFVGRRAEEILSWHGLENMDKHV' A
#
# COMPACT_ATOMS: atom_id res chain seq x y z
N MET A 1 -11.69 11.09 4.84
CA MET A 1 -11.50 11.17 3.38
C MET A 1 -12.66 10.45 2.74
N ASP A 2 -13.24 11.07 1.72
CA ASP A 2 -14.18 10.35 0.86
C ASP A 2 -13.43 9.37 -0.04
N ARG A 3 -14.19 8.56 -0.78
CA ARG A 3 -13.61 7.50 -1.61
C ARG A 3 -12.75 8.02 -2.76
N ALA A 4 -13.06 9.18 -3.32
CA ALA A 4 -12.28 9.77 -4.40
C ALA A 4 -10.92 10.26 -3.89
N GLU A 5 -10.89 10.87 -2.70
CA GLU A 5 -9.64 11.23 -2.04
C GLU A 5 -8.78 10.00 -1.74
N LEU A 6 -9.37 8.93 -1.19
CA LEU A 6 -8.65 7.68 -0.92
C LEU A 6 -8.03 7.10 -2.20
N CYS A 7 -8.77 7.09 -3.32
CA CYS A 7 -8.24 6.66 -4.62
C CYS A 7 -7.01 7.47 -5.02
N LEU A 8 -7.03 8.79 -4.91
CA LEU A 8 -5.89 9.65 -5.24
C LEU A 8 -4.67 9.35 -4.38
N TYR A 9 -4.85 9.09 -3.09
CA TYR A 9 -3.75 8.72 -2.20
C TYR A 9 -3.17 7.33 -2.53
N LEU A 10 -4.03 6.39 -2.92
CA LEU A 10 -3.62 5.06 -3.37
C LEU A 10 -2.86 5.11 -4.71
N GLU A 11 -3.27 5.95 -5.66
CA GLU A 11 -2.54 6.21 -6.91
C GLU A 11 -1.15 6.81 -6.64
N ARG A 12 -1.04 7.72 -5.66
CA ARG A 12 0.25 8.27 -5.23
C ARG A 12 1.12 7.20 -4.57
N LEU A 13 0.53 6.31 -3.76
CA LEU A 13 1.25 5.19 -3.16
C LEU A 13 1.78 4.25 -4.25
N ASP A 14 0.95 3.89 -5.23
CA ASP A 14 1.31 3.08 -6.39
C ASP A 14 2.50 3.69 -7.15
N ALA A 15 2.40 4.96 -7.52
CA ALA A 15 3.47 5.69 -8.20
C ALA A 15 4.78 5.78 -7.38
N ALA A 16 4.70 5.71 -6.05
CA ALA A 16 5.87 5.76 -5.18
C ALA A 16 6.58 4.40 -5.03
N VAL A 17 5.93 3.27 -5.36
CA VAL A 17 6.50 1.92 -5.16
C VAL A 17 7.86 1.74 -5.82
N PRO A 18 8.09 2.14 -7.09
CA PRO A 18 9.41 2.00 -7.72
C PRO A 18 10.51 2.77 -6.98
N ALA A 19 10.22 4.00 -6.54
CA ALA A 19 11.18 4.82 -5.81
C ALA A 19 11.48 4.27 -4.41
N LEU A 20 10.45 3.77 -3.70
CA LEU A 20 10.60 3.10 -2.41
C LEU A 20 11.46 1.85 -2.51
N ARG A 21 11.26 1.07 -3.58
CA ARG A 21 12.05 -0.13 -3.84
C ARG A 21 13.51 0.20 -4.15
N ALA A 22 13.76 1.26 -4.93
CA ALA A 22 15.12 1.70 -5.25
C ALA A 22 15.87 2.26 -4.02
N SER A 23 15.16 2.90 -3.09
CA SER A 23 15.74 3.48 -1.87
C SER A 23 15.85 2.51 -0.70
N SER A 24 15.24 1.32 -0.79
CA SER A 24 15.22 0.31 0.27
C SER A 24 16.13 -0.87 -0.07
N PRO A 25 17.41 -0.86 0.36
CA PRO A 25 18.35 -1.96 0.09
C PRO A 25 17.94 -3.27 0.79
N ASP A 26 17.21 -3.19 1.91
CA ASP A 26 16.57 -4.33 2.56
C ASP A 26 15.07 -4.33 2.22
N ARG A 27 14.56 -5.50 1.81
CA ARG A 27 13.13 -5.74 1.59
C ARG A 27 12.30 -5.38 2.83
N ARG A 28 12.83 -5.57 4.04
CA ARG A 28 12.14 -5.20 5.29
C ARG A 28 11.85 -3.70 5.38
N TYR A 29 12.78 -2.85 4.93
CA TYR A 29 12.56 -1.40 4.93
C TYR A 29 11.48 -1.00 3.93
N PHE A 30 11.47 -1.61 2.75
CA PHE A 30 10.40 -1.42 1.78
C PHE A 30 9.04 -1.78 2.39
N TRP A 31 8.94 -2.99 2.95
CA TRP A 31 7.69 -3.51 3.50
C TRP A 31 7.17 -2.63 4.64
N GLN A 32 8.05 -2.21 5.55
CA GLN A 32 7.67 -1.31 6.64
C GLN A 32 7.19 0.05 6.12
N ALA A 33 7.91 0.64 5.15
CA ALA A 33 7.54 1.94 4.60
C ALA A 33 6.18 1.86 3.88
N PHE A 34 5.99 0.85 3.04
CA PHE A 34 4.73 0.62 2.33
C PHE A 34 3.57 0.42 3.30
N ALA A 35 3.71 -0.47 4.29
CA ALA A 35 2.69 -0.75 5.29
C ALA A 35 2.32 0.50 6.09
N ASN A 36 3.31 1.31 6.49
CA ASN A 36 3.07 2.55 7.22
C ASN A 36 2.26 3.56 6.38
N MET A 37 2.54 3.69 5.08
CA MET A 37 1.79 4.59 4.21
C MET A 37 0.38 4.07 3.94
N ALA A 38 0.21 2.78 3.68
CA ALA A 38 -1.10 2.17 3.50
C ALA A 38 -1.98 2.34 4.74
N ALA A 39 -1.44 2.06 5.93
CA ALA A 39 -2.12 2.26 7.21
C ALA A 39 -2.51 3.73 7.46
N ALA A 40 -1.65 4.68 7.07
CA ALA A 40 -1.94 6.11 7.18
C ALA A 40 -3.05 6.59 6.22
N ILE A 41 -3.25 5.90 5.10
CA ILE A 41 -4.38 6.15 4.19
C ILE A 41 -5.65 5.51 4.78
N GLU A 42 -5.54 4.27 5.25
CA GLU A 42 -6.64 3.51 5.85
C GLU A 42 -7.23 4.22 7.06
N SER A 43 -6.39 4.76 7.95
CA SER A 43 -6.82 5.49 9.14
C SER A 43 -7.59 6.77 8.84
N LYS A 44 -7.55 7.26 7.60
CA LYS A 44 -8.29 8.47 7.16
C LYS A 44 -9.62 8.13 6.49
N ALA A 45 -9.93 6.85 6.30
CA ALA A 45 -11.22 6.40 5.80
C ALA A 45 -12.33 6.76 6.80
N MET A 46 -13.47 7.23 6.31
CA MET A 46 -14.61 7.61 7.16
C MET A 46 -15.47 6.42 7.58
N THR A 47 -15.35 5.31 6.86
CA THR A 47 -16.13 4.09 7.09
C THR A 47 -15.22 2.88 7.12
N SER A 48 -15.68 1.81 7.77
CA SER A 48 -15.00 0.51 7.74
C SER A 48 -14.96 -0.10 6.33
N GLU A 49 -15.98 0.16 5.51
CA GLU A 49 -15.99 -0.27 4.11
C GLU A 49 -14.88 0.38 3.29
N ASP A 50 -14.66 1.67 3.49
CA ASP A 50 -13.60 2.40 2.81
C ASP A 50 -12.20 2.01 3.33
N ALA A 51 -12.08 1.72 4.62
CA ALA A 51 -10.85 1.15 5.18
C ALA A 51 -10.51 -0.21 4.53
N GLN A 52 -11.50 -1.11 4.42
CA GLN A 52 -11.33 -2.38 3.73
C GLN A 52 -11.02 -2.21 2.24
N PHE A 53 -11.60 -1.20 1.59
CA PHE A 53 -11.25 -0.85 0.22
C PHE A 53 -9.77 -0.45 0.09
N VAL A 54 -9.26 0.36 1.01
CA VAL A 54 -7.83 0.74 1.05
C VAL A 54 -6.94 -0.50 1.20
N GLY A 55 -7.29 -1.41 2.11
CA GLY A 55 -6.55 -2.67 2.29
C GLY A 55 -6.46 -3.50 1.01
N ARG A 56 -7.60 -3.79 0.37
CA ARG A 56 -7.63 -4.53 -0.91
C ARG A 56 -6.83 -3.83 -2.00
N ARG A 57 -6.92 -2.49 -2.06
CA ARG A 57 -6.21 -1.73 -3.08
C ARG A 57 -4.70 -1.72 -2.86
N ALA A 58 -4.25 -1.70 -1.61
CA ALA A 58 -2.83 -1.84 -1.27
C ALA A 58 -2.28 -3.22 -1.68
N GLU A 59 -3.05 -4.30 -1.49
CA GLU A 59 -2.69 -5.65 -1.96
C GLU A 59 -2.60 -5.71 -3.50
N GLU A 60 -3.55 -5.11 -4.21
CA GLU A 60 -3.52 -5.03 -5.69
C GLU A 60 -2.29 -4.26 -6.19
N ILE A 61 -1.94 -3.13 -5.55
CA ILE A 61 -0.72 -2.38 -5.87
C ILE A 61 0.51 -3.28 -5.73
N LEU A 62 0.63 -4.03 -4.63
CA LEU A 62 1.74 -4.97 -4.45
C LEU A 62 1.76 -6.04 -5.54
N SER A 63 0.59 -6.57 -5.93
CA SER A 63 0.46 -7.53 -7.02
C SER A 63 0.99 -6.98 -8.34
N TRP A 64 0.59 -5.76 -8.71
CA TRP A 64 1.02 -5.11 -9.96
C TRP A 64 2.53 -4.88 -10.04
N HIS A 65 3.18 -4.66 -8.90
CA HIS A 65 4.64 -4.49 -8.82
C HIS A 65 5.41 -5.80 -8.65
N GLY A 66 4.73 -6.95 -8.71
CA GLY A 66 5.35 -8.27 -8.54
C GLY A 66 5.87 -8.50 -7.12
N LEU A 67 5.23 -7.87 -6.14
CA LEU A 67 5.57 -7.93 -4.72
C LEU A 67 4.58 -8.78 -3.94
N GLU A 68 3.78 -9.60 -4.61
CA GLU A 68 2.94 -10.61 -3.95
C GLU A 68 3.80 -11.45 -3.02
N ASN A 69 3.31 -11.65 -1.81
CA ASN A 69 4.10 -12.17 -0.70
C ASN A 69 4.80 -13.49 -1.08
N MET A 70 6.13 -13.50 -0.95
CA MET A 70 6.97 -14.69 -0.98
C MET A 70 6.91 -15.46 0.36
N ASP A 71 6.06 -15.05 1.31
CA ASP A 71 5.68 -15.83 2.50
C ASP A 71 4.68 -16.96 2.15
N LYS A 72 5.12 -17.90 1.31
CA LYS A 72 4.48 -19.23 1.18
C LYS A 72 5.34 -20.34 1.77
N HIS A 73 6.42 -20.00 2.47
CA HIS A 73 7.33 -20.96 3.08
C HIS A 73 7.53 -20.61 4.56
N VAL A 74 6.47 -20.85 5.34
CA VAL A 74 6.60 -21.24 6.75
C VAL A 74 6.74 -22.75 6.78
#